data_AF-A0AAW8IIH0-F1
#
_entry.id   AF-A0AAW8IIH0-F1
#
_cell.length_a   1.000
_cell.length_b   1.000
_cell.length_c   1.000
_cell.angle_alpha   90.00
_cell.angle_beta   90.00
_cell.angle_gamma   90.00
#
_symmetry.space_group_name_H-M   'P 1'
#
loop_
_entity.id
_entity.type
_entity.pdbx_description
1 polymer ?
#
loop_
_entity_poly.entity_id
_entity_poly.type
_entity_poly.pdbx_seq_one_letter_code
_entity_poly.pdbx_strand_id
1 'polypeptide(L)'
;MESTQQNKDTIAYYLAFNTQQQFGIEIDLKDEFIFTENLVSKKTIVAPTFSDKILSQPKIKEFLSALIGDINNEELTYKLPN
;
A
#
# COMPACT_ATOMS: atom_id res chain seq x y z
N MET A 1 2.79 20.91 0.49
CA MET A 1 3.08 19.84 1.48
C MET A 1 1.82 19.08 1.93
N GLU A 2 0.60 19.60 1.70
CA GLU A 2 -0.67 18.89 1.97
C GLU A 2 -0.92 17.63 1.12
N SER A 3 -0.48 17.62 -0.14
CA SER A 3 -0.79 16.54 -1.10
C SER A 3 -0.16 15.19 -0.73
N THR A 4 1.07 15.16 -0.21
CA THR A 4 1.76 13.92 0.15
C THR A 4 1.13 13.23 1.36
N GLN A 5 0.68 14.01 2.35
CA GLN A 5 0.04 13.49 3.55
C GLN A 5 -1.35 12.92 3.22
N GLN A 6 -2.14 13.64 2.42
CA GLN A 6 -3.44 13.16 1.93
C GLN A 6 -3.30 11.87 1.11
N ASN A 7 -2.27 11.77 0.28
CA ASN A 7 -1.96 10.53 -0.45
C ASN A 7 -1.58 9.39 0.49
N LYS A 8 -0.81 9.67 1.55
CA LYS A 8 -0.46 8.67 2.57
C LYS A 8 -1.70 8.12 3.26
N ASP A 9 -2.59 8.99 3.72
CA ASP A 9 -3.81 8.60 4.41
C ASP A 9 -4.75 7.80 3.49
N THR A 10 -4.84 8.19 2.20
CA THR A 10 -5.66 7.48 1.20
C THR A 10 -5.13 6.06 0.96
N ILE A 11 -3.82 5.89 0.80
CA ILE A 11 -3.21 4.57 0.61
C ILE A 11 -3.34 3.71 1.86
N ALA A 12 -3.10 4.29 3.05
CA ALA A 12 -3.27 3.57 4.31
C ALA A 12 -4.71 3.07 4.48
N TYR A 13 -5.70 3.93 4.19
CA TYR A 13 -7.10 3.55 4.21
C TYR A 13 -7.41 2.43 3.21
N TYR A 14 -6.95 2.55 1.96
CA TYR A 14 -7.16 1.54 0.92
C TYR A 14 -6.61 0.17 1.35
N LEU A 15 -5.36 0.13 1.85
CA LEU A 15 -4.74 -1.12 2.30
C LEU A 15 -5.46 -1.72 3.50
N ALA A 16 -5.85 -0.89 4.48
CA ALA A 16 -6.55 -1.35 5.68
C ALA A 16 -7.94 -1.91 5.34
N PHE A 17 -8.68 -1.21 4.47
CA PHE A 17 -10.00 -1.64 4.00
C PHE A 17 -9.94 -3.00 3.29
N ASN A 18 -9.02 -3.16 2.33
CA ASN A 18 -8.87 -4.44 1.61
C ASN A 18 -8.43 -5.58 2.55
N THR A 19 -7.55 -5.28 3.51
CA THR A 19 -7.12 -6.28 4.50
C THR A 19 -8.27 -6.70 5.41
N GLN A 20 -9.13 -5.76 5.80
CA GLN A 20 -10.33 -6.04 6.58
C GLN A 20 -11.33 -6.89 5.79
N GLN A 21 -11.55 -6.60 4.50
CA GLN A 21 -12.42 -7.40 3.65
C GLN A 21 -11.91 -8.83 3.48
N GLN A 22 -10.59 -9.00 3.28
CA GLN A 22 -9.99 -10.31 3.00
C GLN A 22 -9.84 -11.20 4.25
N PHE A 23 -9.50 -10.61 5.39
CA PHE A 23 -9.13 -11.36 6.61
C PHE A 23 -10.05 -11.10 7.80
N GLY A 24 -10.97 -10.14 7.72
CA GLY A 24 -11.86 -9.78 8.82
C GLY A 24 -11.16 -9.07 9.99
N ILE A 25 -9.98 -8.48 9.75
CA ILE A 25 -9.16 -7.82 10.78
C ILE A 25 -9.03 -6.32 10.52
N GLU A 26 -9.05 -5.54 11.58
CA GLU A 26 -8.73 -4.12 11.53
C GLU A 26 -7.24 -3.94 11.88
N ILE A 27 -6.49 -3.28 10.99
CA ILE A 27 -5.06 -3.02 11.18
C ILE A 27 -4.75 -1.59 10.78
N ASP A 28 -4.02 -0.88 11.65
CA ASP A 28 -3.44 0.41 11.30
C ASP A 28 -2.16 0.19 10.48
N LEU A 29 -2.13 0.79 9.29
CA LEU A 29 -1.04 0.66 8.32
C LEU A 29 -0.32 1.98 8.06
N LYS A 30 -0.62 3.05 8.81
CA LYS A 30 -0.07 4.38 8.55
C LYS A 30 1.45 4.44 8.56
N ASP A 31 2.12 3.64 9.38
CA ASP A 31 3.59 3.62 9.49
C ASP A 31 4.21 2.33 8.96
N GLU A 32 3.43 1.52 8.26
CA GLU A 32 3.83 0.23 7.70
C GLU A 32 4.36 0.37 6.25
N PHE A 33 4.41 1.60 5.74
CA PHE A 33 4.99 1.93 4.44
C PHE A 33 5.49 3.37 4.39
N ILE A 34 6.36 3.65 3.41
CA ILE A 34 6.85 5.00 3.10
C ILE A 34 6.70 5.31 1.61
N PHE A 35 6.64 6.59 1.28
CA PHE A 35 6.89 7.04 -0.09
C PHE A 35 8.39 7.22 -0.29
N THR A 36 8.91 6.66 -1.36
CA THR A 36 10.31 6.81 -1.75
C THR A 36 10.44 6.86 -3.27
N GLU A 37 11.61 7.21 -3.78
CA GLU A 37 11.87 7.23 -5.21
C GLU A 37 12.49 5.90 -5.64
N ASN A 38 11.93 5.28 -6.69
CA ASN A 38 12.55 4.15 -7.33
C ASN A 38 13.89 4.59 -7.96
N LEU A 39 15.00 3.96 -7.56
CA LEU A 39 16.33 4.34 -7.99
C LEU A 39 16.53 4.29 -9.51
N VAL A 40 15.87 3.36 -10.19
CA VAL A 40 16.00 3.10 -11.63
C VAL A 40 15.07 3.98 -12.44
N SER A 41 13.76 3.96 -12.14
CA SER A 41 12.75 4.69 -12.94
C SER A 41 12.56 6.14 -12.52
N LYS A 42 13.11 6.55 -11.37
CA LYS A 42 12.93 7.89 -10.77
C LYS A 42 11.48 8.24 -10.43
N LYS A 43 10.58 7.25 -10.43
CA LYS A 43 9.18 7.42 -10.02
C LYS A 43 9.05 7.32 -8.50
N THR A 44 8.14 8.11 -7.92
CA THR A 44 7.69 7.90 -6.54
C THR A 44 6.94 6.58 -6.44
N ILE A 45 7.34 5.74 -5.49
CA ILE A 45 6.74 4.44 -5.18
C ILE A 45 6.38 4.36 -3.69
N VAL A 46 5.46 3.46 -3.37
CA VAL A 46 5.17 2.99 -2.02
C VAL A 46 6.11 1.84 -1.71
N ALA A 47 6.96 1.98 -0.70
CA ALA A 47 7.83 0.93 -0.22
C ALA A 47 7.32 0.40 1.13
N PRO A 48 7.12 -0.92 1.28
CA PRO A 48 6.70 -1.49 2.56
C PRO A 48 7.83 -1.38 3.59
N THR A 49 7.48 -0.96 4.79
CA THR A 49 8.38 -0.90 5.96
C THR A 49 7.77 -1.67 7.12
N PHE A 50 7.29 -2.88 6.80
CA PHE A 50 6.49 -3.69 7.69
C PHE A 50 7.19 -3.96 9.03
N SER A 51 6.48 -3.66 10.11
CA SER A 51 6.86 -3.98 11.47
C SER A 51 6.78 -5.48 11.74
N ASP A 52 7.37 -5.93 12.85
CA ASP A 52 7.31 -7.32 13.29
C ASP A 52 5.86 -7.84 13.44
N LYS A 53 4.89 -6.94 13.68
CA LYS A 53 3.46 -7.28 13.76
C LYS A 53 2.92 -7.81 12.42
N ILE A 54 3.36 -7.23 11.30
CA ILE A 54 2.96 -7.68 9.96
C ILE A 54 3.85 -8.84 9.52
N LEU A 55 5.15 -8.76 9.79
CA LEU A 55 6.10 -9.82 9.42
C LEU A 55 5.80 -11.16 10.11
N SER A 56 5.25 -11.13 11.32
CA SER A 56 4.78 -12.34 12.04
C SER A 56 3.51 -12.96 11.47
N GLN A 57 2.86 -12.32 10.49
CA GLN A 57 1.64 -12.79 9.84
C GLN A 57 1.86 -12.93 8.32
N PRO A 58 2.45 -14.04 7.86
CA PRO A 58 2.91 -14.20 6.47
C PRO A 58 1.83 -13.93 5.42
N LYS A 59 0.59 -14.39 5.66
CA LYS A 59 -0.53 -14.18 4.74
C LYS A 59 -0.89 -12.71 4.54
N ILE A 60 -0.85 -11.92 5.62
CA ILE A 60 -1.14 -10.47 5.56
C ILE A 60 0.01 -9.76 4.86
N LYS A 61 1.25 -10.11 5.22
CA LYS A 61 2.45 -9.58 4.57
C LYS A 61 2.39 -9.78 3.04
N GLU A 62 2.13 -11.00 2.59
CA GLU A 62 2.05 -11.33 1.16
C GLU A 62 0.94 -10.55 0.47
N PHE A 63 -0.25 -10.48 1.08
CA PHE A 63 -1.37 -9.73 0.54
C PHE A 63 -1.08 -8.23 0.42
N LEU A 64 -0.52 -7.61 1.46
CA LEU A 64 -0.15 -6.20 1.43
C LEU A 64 0.97 -5.91 0.43
N SER A 65 1.96 -6.79 0.32
CA SER A 65 3.00 -6.68 -0.70
C SER A 65 2.44 -6.72 -2.13
N ALA A 66 1.44 -7.57 -2.39
CA ALA A 66 0.76 -7.62 -3.68
C ALA A 66 0.03 -6.30 -3.98
N LEU A 67 -0.79 -5.81 -3.04
CA LEU A 67 -1.52 -4.54 -3.21
C LEU A 67 -0.57 -3.36 -3.45
N ILE A 68 0.54 -3.29 -2.71
CA ILE A 68 1.55 -2.25 -2.92
C ILE A 68 2.22 -2.39 -4.30
N GLY A 69 2.46 -3.63 -4.75
CA GLY A 69 2.93 -3.92 -6.11
C GLY A 69 1.98 -3.39 -7.17
N ASP A 70 0.68 -3.64 -7.02
CA ASP A 70 -0.37 -3.18 -7.96
C ASP A 70 -0.44 -1.64 -8.01
N ILE A 71 -0.33 -0.98 -6.85
CA ILE A 71 -0.24 0.49 -6.76
C ILE A 71 0.98 1.02 -7.51
N ASN A 72 2.16 0.41 -7.27
CA ASN A 72 3.42 0.87 -7.86
C ASN A 72 3.53 0.63 -9.36
N ASN A 73 2.87 -0.40 -9.87
CA ASN A 73 2.88 -0.72 -11.29
C ASN A 73 1.83 0.06 -12.10
N GLU A 74 1.06 0.95 -11.47
CA GLU A 74 -0.07 1.66 -12.09
C GLU A 74 -1.05 0.67 -12.80
N GLU A 75 -1.06 -0.61 -12.42
CA GLU A 75 -1.98 -1.61 -13.01
C GLU A 75 -3.44 -1.38 -12.59
N LEU A 76 -3.68 -0.42 -11.70
CA LEU A 76 -4.98 0.25 -11.57
C LEU A 76 -5.20 1.22 -12.74
N THR A 77 -4.98 0.75 -13.98
CA THR A 77 -5.67 1.34 -15.12
C THR A 77 -7.15 0.96 -14.99
N TYR A 78 -7.90 1.79 -14.26
CA TYR A 78 -9.32 1.92 -14.56
C TYR A 78 -9.39 2.38 -16.01
N LYS A 79 -9.45 1.44 -16.95
CA LYS A 79 -9.97 1.72 -18.28
C LYS A 79 -11.41 2.14 -18.06
N LEU A 80 -11.65 3.44 -17.99
CA LEU A 80 -12.98 3.98 -18.13
C LEU A 80 -13.55 3.38 -19.43
N PRO A 81 -14.69 2.70 -19.39
CA PRO A 81 -15.32 2.21 -20.61
C PRO A 81 -15.58 3.41 -21.52
N ASN A 82 -15.10 3.31 -22.76
CA ASN A 82 -15.39 4.26 -23.84
C ASN A 82 -16.89 4.31 -24.15
#